data_AF-A0A4Q7XAR2-F1
#
_entry.id   AF-A0A4Q7XAR2-F1
#
_cell.length_a   1.000
_cell.length_b   1.000
_cell.length_c   1.000
_cell.angle_alpha   90.00
_cell.angle_beta   90.00
_cell.angle_gamma   90.00
#
_symmetry.space_group_name_H-M   'P 1'
#
loop_
_entity.id
_entity.type
_entity.pdbx_description
1 polymer ?
#
loop_
_entity_poly.entity_id
_entity_poly.type
_entity_poly.pdbx_seq_one_letter_code
_entity_poly.pdbx_strand_id
1 'polypeptide(L)'
;MVTGAPGSGKSTVVPELVRLSPGNLVVMDMDELLDDDGRLLGIDIASPTAAPIWPAYNALWLRITELIRRSGIPVLLLSPLLPAELPEGRWLHLDCPDAIRRKRLALRGWAEDQIADALADAAELRTRVPRSVRGDLSPDRVARSILDWIRGERFGKTVSLWGRLRS
;
A
#
# COMPACT_ATOMS: atom_id res chain seq x y z
N MET A 1 -3.54 5.97 2.33
CA MET A 1 -3.34 4.74 1.54
C MET A 1 -1.90 4.69 1.04
N VAL A 2 -1.30 3.49 1.05
CA VAL A 2 -0.07 3.18 0.31
C VAL A 2 -0.44 2.17 -0.77
N THR A 3 -0.32 2.58 -2.03
CA THR A 3 -0.57 1.68 -3.16
C THR A 3 0.72 1.06 -3.66
N GLY A 4 0.64 -0.10 -4.29
CA GLY A 4 1.75 -0.66 -5.05
C GLY A 4 1.37 -1.96 -5.71
N ALA A 5 1.82 -2.14 -6.95
CA ALA A 5 1.63 -3.38 -7.70
C ALA A 5 2.20 -4.59 -6.93
N PRO A 6 1.77 -5.83 -7.25
CA PRO A 6 2.37 -7.04 -6.73
C PRO A 6 3.91 -7.00 -6.84
N GLY A 7 4.59 -7.49 -5.79
CA GLY A 7 6.06 -7.51 -5.72
C GLY A 7 6.73 -6.19 -5.31
N SER A 8 5.97 -5.10 -5.07
CA SER A 8 6.54 -3.82 -4.61
C SER A 8 7.13 -3.85 -3.20
N GLY A 9 6.66 -4.76 -2.35
CA GLY A 9 7.13 -4.93 -0.96
C GLY A 9 6.15 -4.48 0.12
N LYS A 10 4.86 -4.31 -0.20
CA LYS A 10 3.80 -3.92 0.75
C LYS A 10 3.79 -4.78 2.02
N SER A 11 3.52 -6.08 1.88
CA SER A 11 3.43 -6.98 3.04
C SER A 11 4.75 -7.11 3.80
N THR A 12 5.89 -6.93 3.14
CA THR A 12 7.22 -6.95 3.78
C THR A 12 7.47 -5.74 4.68
N VAL A 13 6.83 -4.60 4.41
CA VAL A 13 7.03 -3.37 5.22
C VAL A 13 6.05 -3.27 6.39
N VAL A 14 4.96 -4.04 6.39
CA VAL A 14 3.92 -4.02 7.45
C VAL A 14 4.50 -4.23 8.85
N PRO A 15 5.34 -5.26 9.13
CA PRO A 15 5.87 -5.47 10.48
C PRO A 15 6.70 -4.28 10.98
N GLU A 16 7.46 -3.63 10.09
CA GLU A 16 8.27 -2.46 10.43
C GLU A 16 7.42 -1.23 10.69
N LEU A 17 6.33 -1.02 9.93
CA LEU A 17 5.39 0.07 10.16
C LEU A 17 4.71 -0.05 11.53
N VAL A 18 4.28 -1.26 11.90
CA VAL A 18 3.70 -1.57 13.22
C VAL A 18 4.73 -1.32 14.33
N ARG A 19 5.94 -1.86 14.18
CA ARG A 19 7.03 -1.72 15.16
C ARG A 19 7.42 -0.25 15.39
N LEU A 20 7.45 0.56 14.34
CA LEU A 20 7.89 1.95 14.39
C LEU A 20 6.77 2.94 14.80
N SER A 21 5.51 2.50 14.86
CA SER A 21 4.35 3.37 15.16
C SER A 21 3.43 2.81 16.26
N PRO A 22 3.96 2.39 17.43
CA PRO A 22 3.14 1.77 18.47
C PRO A 22 2.07 2.75 18.98
N GLY A 23 0.81 2.32 18.95
CA GLY A 23 -0.34 3.05 19.50
C GLY A 23 -0.83 4.26 18.72
N ASN A 24 -0.18 4.64 17.61
CA ASN A 24 -0.47 5.89 16.89
C ASN A 24 -1.10 5.68 15.50
N LEU A 25 -1.07 4.46 14.98
CA LEU A 25 -1.49 4.14 13.62
C LEU A 25 -1.93 2.68 13.54
N VAL A 26 -3.13 2.44 13.00
CA VAL A 26 -3.52 1.09 12.57
C VAL A 26 -2.99 0.88 11.15
N VAL A 27 -2.13 -0.12 11.01
CA VAL A 27 -1.55 -0.55 9.73
C VAL A 27 -2.28 -1.81 9.30
N MET A 28 -2.76 -1.83 8.06
CA MET A 28 -3.44 -2.99 7.47
C MET A 28 -2.90 -3.23 6.07
N ASP A 29 -2.84 -4.49 5.64
CA ASP A 29 -2.58 -4.86 4.26
C ASP A 29 -3.82 -5.53 3.67
N MET A 30 -4.24 -5.08 2.48
CA MET A 30 -5.43 -5.59 1.79
C MET A 30 -5.35 -7.10 1.54
N ASP A 31 -4.13 -7.64 1.48
CA ASP A 31 -3.89 -9.07 1.29
C ASP A 31 -4.14 -9.89 2.59
N GLU A 32 -4.27 -9.27 3.77
CA GLU A 32 -4.44 -9.99 5.07
C GLU A 32 -5.78 -10.72 5.22
N LEU A 33 -6.80 -10.36 4.43
CA LEU A 33 -8.07 -11.09 4.39
C LEU A 33 -8.12 -12.16 3.29
N LEU A 34 -7.07 -12.24 2.46
CA LEU A 34 -6.92 -13.31 1.49
C LEU A 34 -6.36 -14.53 2.21
N ASP A 35 -7.00 -15.68 2.01
CA ASP A 35 -6.47 -16.97 2.42
C ASP A 35 -6.38 -17.89 1.21
N ASP A 36 -5.40 -18.80 1.20
CA ASP A 36 -5.08 -19.65 0.06
C ASP A 36 -6.27 -20.52 -0.40
N ASP A 37 -7.24 -20.76 0.48
CA ASP A 37 -8.40 -21.62 0.24
C ASP A 37 -9.72 -20.84 0.10
N GLY A 38 -9.68 -19.50 0.18
CA GLY A 38 -10.87 -18.64 0.16
C GLY A 38 -11.86 -18.87 1.29
N ARG A 39 -11.46 -19.47 2.42
CA ARG A 39 -12.34 -19.85 3.54
C ARG A 39 -13.00 -18.66 4.21
N LEU A 40 -12.30 -17.54 4.35
CA LEU A 40 -12.82 -16.34 5.00
C LEU A 40 -13.87 -15.64 4.11
N LEU A 41 -13.59 -15.56 2.82
CA LEU A 41 -14.42 -14.84 1.86
C LEU A 41 -15.45 -15.73 1.15
N GLY A 42 -15.36 -17.05 1.35
CA GLY A 42 -16.14 -18.06 0.63
C GLY A 42 -15.74 -18.22 -0.85
N ILE A 43 -14.65 -17.57 -1.26
CA ILE A 43 -14.14 -17.54 -2.63
C ILE A 43 -12.64 -17.23 -2.60
N ASP A 44 -11.87 -17.85 -3.48
CA ASP A 44 -10.52 -17.42 -3.80
C ASP A 44 -10.57 -16.12 -4.62
N ILE A 45 -10.42 -14.98 -3.94
CA ILE A 45 -10.45 -13.64 -4.56
C ILE A 45 -9.25 -13.40 -5.49
N ALA A 46 -8.12 -14.08 -5.26
CA ALA A 46 -6.92 -13.93 -6.08
C ALA A 46 -7.05 -14.67 -7.43
N SER A 47 -8.03 -15.56 -7.58
CA SER A 47 -8.34 -16.21 -8.84
C SER A 47 -8.90 -15.23 -9.88
N PRO A 48 -8.53 -15.35 -11.18
CA PRO A 48 -9.15 -14.59 -12.27
C PRO A 48 -10.68 -14.74 -12.32
N THR A 49 -11.23 -15.87 -11.88
CA THR A 49 -12.68 -16.09 -11.86
C THR A 49 -13.41 -15.18 -10.87
N ALA A 50 -12.71 -14.63 -9.88
CA ALA A 50 -13.26 -13.69 -8.91
C ALA A 50 -13.20 -12.23 -9.38
N ALA A 51 -12.74 -11.95 -10.61
CA ALA A 51 -12.70 -10.60 -11.20
C ALA A 51 -13.99 -9.75 -10.93
N PRO A 52 -15.22 -10.30 -11.09
CA PRO A 52 -16.44 -9.52 -10.83
C PRO A 52 -16.68 -9.14 -9.36
N ILE A 53 -16.00 -9.79 -8.41
CA ILE A 53 -16.19 -9.60 -6.96
C ILE A 53 -15.25 -8.53 -6.39
N TRP A 54 -14.17 -8.16 -7.09
CA TRP A 54 -13.21 -7.15 -6.66
C TRP A 54 -13.85 -5.81 -6.23
N PRO A 55 -14.83 -5.24 -6.96
CA PRO A 55 -15.50 -4.01 -6.50
C PRO A 55 -16.18 -4.16 -5.13
N ALA A 56 -16.78 -5.33 -4.84
CA ALA A 56 -17.39 -5.60 -3.55
C ALA A 56 -16.33 -5.78 -2.45
N TYR A 57 -15.20 -6.42 -2.77
CA TYR A 57 -14.07 -6.54 -1.88
C TYR A 57 -13.45 -5.17 -1.53
N ASN A 58 -13.31 -4.27 -2.52
CA ASN A 58 -12.87 -2.90 -2.29
C ASN A 58 -13.83 -2.15 -1.34
N ALA A 59 -15.15 -2.32 -1.53
CA ALA A 59 -16.16 -1.73 -0.66
C ALA A 59 -16.13 -2.29 0.78
N LEU A 60 -15.76 -3.56 0.97
CA LEU A 60 -15.53 -4.14 2.29
C LEU A 60 -14.39 -3.42 3.01
N TRP A 61 -13.25 -3.23 2.34
CA TRP A 61 -12.11 -2.52 2.92
C TRP A 61 -12.44 -1.07 3.27
N LEU A 62 -13.24 -0.38 2.44
CA LEU A 62 -13.75 0.95 2.78
C LEU A 62 -14.50 0.93 4.12
N ARG A 63 -15.41 -0.02 4.31
CA ARG A 63 -16.16 -0.17 5.58
C ARG A 63 -15.25 -0.48 6.75
N ILE A 64 -14.27 -1.38 6.60
CA ILE A 64 -13.30 -1.72 7.65
C ILE A 64 -12.52 -0.47 8.09
N THR A 65 -11.98 0.30 7.13
CA THR A 65 -11.21 1.50 7.44
C THR A 65 -12.08 2.56 8.15
N GLU A 66 -13.33 2.72 7.75
CA GLU A 66 -14.27 3.67 8.37
C GLU A 66 -14.64 3.28 9.81
N LEU A 67 -14.82 1.98 10.09
CA LEU A 67 -15.10 1.48 11.45
C LEU A 67 -14.00 1.80 12.46
N ILE A 68 -12.75 1.93 12.00
CA ILE A 68 -11.59 2.31 12.83
C ILE A 68 -11.50 3.84 12.93
N ARG A 69 -11.65 4.54 11.79
CA ARG A 69 -11.57 6.00 11.72
C ARG A 69 -12.61 6.70 12.59
N ARG A 70 -13.84 6.17 12.68
CA ARG A 70 -14.89 6.72 13.57
C ARG A 70 -14.50 6.73 15.06
N SER A 71 -13.54 5.91 15.46
CA SER A 71 -12.98 5.89 16.82
C SER A 71 -11.83 6.90 17.00
N GLY A 72 -11.55 7.75 16.01
CA GLY A 72 -10.50 8.76 16.05
C GLY A 72 -9.09 8.23 15.78
N ILE A 73 -8.95 6.95 15.39
CA ILE A 73 -7.66 6.30 15.18
C ILE A 73 -7.24 6.44 13.71
N PRO A 74 -6.05 6.97 13.40
CA PRO A 74 -5.52 7.02 12.04
C PRO A 74 -5.30 5.62 11.45
N VAL A 75 -5.56 5.49 10.15
CA VAL A 75 -5.43 4.23 9.40
C VAL A 75 -4.46 4.38 8.23
N LEU A 76 -3.57 3.40 8.08
CA LEU A 76 -2.73 3.19 6.91
C LEU A 76 -3.08 1.84 6.28
N LEU A 77 -3.83 1.87 5.19
CA LEU A 77 -4.09 0.69 4.36
C LEU A 77 -3.04 0.61 3.24
N LEU A 78 -2.41 -0.56 3.12
CA LEU A 78 -1.60 -0.98 1.98
C LEU A 78 -2.51 -1.75 1.01
N SER A 79 -2.47 -1.44 -0.28
CA SER A 79 -3.35 -2.09 -1.28
C SER A 79 -2.75 -2.05 -2.69
N PRO A 80 -3.23 -2.86 -3.64
CA PRO A 80 -2.91 -2.70 -5.06
C PRO A 80 -3.75 -1.61 -5.75
N LEU A 81 -4.73 -1.03 -5.04
CA LEU A 81 -5.78 -0.22 -5.65
C LEU A 81 -5.32 1.14 -6.17
N LEU A 82 -6.10 1.67 -7.10
CA LEU A 82 -6.02 3.02 -7.62
C LEU A 82 -6.82 4.02 -6.76
N PRO A 83 -6.44 5.31 -6.76
CA PRO A 83 -7.23 6.36 -6.11
C PRO A 83 -8.70 6.42 -6.55
N ALA A 84 -9.00 6.03 -7.80
CA ALA A 84 -10.38 6.02 -8.30
C ALA A 84 -11.25 4.92 -7.67
N GLU A 85 -10.63 3.85 -7.16
CA GLU A 85 -11.34 2.70 -6.57
C GLU A 85 -11.65 2.91 -5.08
N LEU A 86 -10.83 3.72 -4.39
CA LEU A 86 -11.05 4.16 -3.02
C LEU A 86 -10.74 5.67 -2.88
N PRO A 87 -11.68 6.57 -3.20
CA PRO A 87 -11.38 8.01 -3.32
C PRO A 87 -10.96 8.71 -2.01
N GLU A 88 -11.00 8.01 -0.86
CA GLU A 88 -10.72 8.61 0.44
C GLU A 88 -9.23 8.68 0.79
N GLY A 89 -8.81 9.85 1.28
CA GLY A 89 -7.52 10.04 1.94
C GLY A 89 -6.36 10.41 1.02
N ARG A 90 -5.16 10.44 1.60
CA ARG A 90 -3.91 10.74 0.87
C ARG A 90 -3.30 9.45 0.32
N TRP A 91 -2.72 9.52 -0.86
CA TRP A 91 -2.10 8.38 -1.56
C TRP A 91 -0.58 8.52 -1.64
N LEU A 92 0.10 7.41 -1.44
CA LEU A 92 1.54 7.25 -1.63
C LEU A 92 1.77 5.97 -2.44
N HIS A 93 2.63 6.02 -3.43
CA HIS A 93 3.02 4.84 -4.20
C HIS A 93 4.26 4.20 -3.58
N LEU A 94 4.22 2.89 -3.34
CA LEU A 94 5.37 2.06 -3.02
C LEU A 94 5.77 1.31 -4.29
N ASP A 95 6.92 1.67 -4.84
CA ASP A 95 7.39 1.13 -6.13
C ASP A 95 8.80 0.56 -6.04
N CYS A 96 9.12 -0.38 -6.92
CA CYS A 96 10.46 -0.87 -7.13
C CYS A 96 10.77 -0.99 -8.63
N PRO A 97 12.06 -1.03 -9.01
CA PRO A 97 12.44 -1.29 -10.40
C PRO A 97 11.86 -2.61 -10.90
N ASP A 98 11.46 -2.64 -12.17
CA ASP A 98 10.78 -3.80 -12.77
C ASP A 98 11.63 -5.08 -12.74
N ALA A 99 12.95 -4.97 -12.84
CA ALA A 99 13.86 -6.10 -12.66
C ALA A 99 13.76 -6.73 -11.26
N ILE A 100 13.60 -5.89 -10.22
CA ILE A 100 13.43 -6.35 -8.84
C ILE A 100 12.04 -6.99 -8.66
N ARG A 101 10.99 -6.39 -9.23
CA ARG A 101 9.63 -6.94 -9.23
C ARG A 101 9.58 -8.33 -9.86
N ARG A 102 10.08 -8.46 -11.10
CA ARG A 102 10.18 -9.75 -11.81
C ARG A 102 10.90 -10.78 -10.96
N LYS A 103 12.07 -10.45 -10.42
CA LYS A 103 12.84 -11.35 -9.56
C LYS A 103 12.03 -11.80 -8.33
N ARG A 104 11.36 -10.88 -7.63
CA ARG A 104 10.57 -11.19 -6.43
C ARG A 104 9.37 -12.08 -6.74
N LEU A 105 8.66 -11.81 -7.83
CA LEU A 105 7.48 -12.60 -8.22
C LEU A 105 7.87 -13.98 -8.73
N ALA A 106 8.93 -14.08 -9.55
CA ALA A 106 9.47 -15.38 -9.98
C ALA A 106 9.91 -16.26 -8.80
N LEU A 107 10.54 -15.67 -7.77
CA LEU A 107 10.88 -16.39 -6.53
C LEU A 107 9.67 -16.89 -5.73
N ARG A 108 8.48 -16.32 -5.97
CA ARG A 108 7.20 -16.78 -5.40
C ARG A 108 6.50 -17.81 -6.27
N GLY A 109 7.11 -18.22 -7.39
CA GLY A 109 6.54 -19.20 -8.31
C GLY A 109 5.45 -18.65 -9.23
N TRP A 110 5.34 -17.33 -9.39
CA TRP A 110 4.39 -16.73 -10.34
C TRP A 110 4.78 -17.07 -11.77
N ALA A 111 3.77 -17.33 -12.61
CA ALA A 111 3.94 -17.55 -14.04
C ALA A 111 4.28 -16.23 -14.78
N GLU A 112 4.89 -16.34 -15.97
CA GLU A 112 5.36 -15.17 -16.72
C GLU A 112 4.24 -14.21 -17.14
N ASP A 113 3.04 -14.72 -17.42
CA ASP A 113 1.84 -13.92 -17.70
C ASP A 113 1.40 -13.12 -16.47
N GLN A 114 1.34 -13.74 -15.29
CA GLN A 114 1.03 -13.05 -14.03
C GLN A 114 2.09 -11.98 -13.69
N ILE A 115 3.36 -12.24 -14.02
CA ILE A 115 4.43 -11.25 -13.85
C ILE A 115 4.26 -10.09 -14.83
N ALA A 116 3.85 -10.36 -16.07
CA ALA A 116 3.58 -9.33 -17.06
C ALA A 116 2.41 -8.42 -16.64
N ASP A 117 1.34 -9.00 -16.09
CA ASP A 117 0.20 -8.25 -15.55
C ASP A 117 0.64 -7.35 -14.38
N ALA A 118 1.41 -7.88 -13.43
CA ALA A 118 1.93 -7.07 -12.32
C ALA A 118 2.87 -5.93 -12.77
N LEU A 119 3.56 -6.09 -13.91
CA LEU A 119 4.37 -5.03 -14.51
C LEU A 119 3.49 -3.96 -15.18
N ALA A 120 2.39 -4.37 -15.82
CA ALA A 120 1.40 -3.45 -16.37
C ALA A 120 0.74 -2.62 -15.26
N ASP A 121 0.34 -3.25 -14.15
CA ASP A 121 -0.19 -2.58 -12.96
C ASP A 121 0.80 -1.55 -12.41
N ALA A 122 2.09 -1.91 -12.33
CA ALA A 122 3.13 -1.01 -11.86
C ALA A 122 3.29 0.20 -12.79
N ALA A 123 3.23 -0.03 -14.11
CA ALA A 123 3.28 1.05 -15.09
C ALA A 123 2.08 1.98 -14.96
N GLU A 124 0.86 1.45 -14.78
CA GLU A 124 -0.33 2.28 -14.56
C GLU A 124 -0.20 3.10 -13.26
N LEU A 125 0.15 2.47 -12.14
CA LEU A 125 0.26 3.13 -10.84
C LEU A 125 1.22 4.33 -10.85
N ARG A 126 2.34 4.25 -11.58
CA ARG A 126 3.28 5.37 -11.78
C ARG A 126 2.63 6.60 -12.40
N THR A 127 1.58 6.42 -13.20
CA THR A 127 0.84 7.52 -13.84
C THR A 127 -0.26 8.10 -12.93
N ARG A 128 -0.76 7.32 -11.97
CA ARG A 128 -1.92 7.67 -11.14
C ARG A 128 -1.55 8.27 -9.79
N VAL A 129 -0.39 7.91 -9.24
CA VAL A 129 0.05 8.37 -7.91
C VAL A 129 1.46 9.00 -8.00
N PRO A 130 1.56 10.34 -8.02
CA PRO A 130 2.81 11.02 -8.38
C PRO A 130 3.90 10.94 -7.29
N ARG A 131 3.53 10.76 -6.02
CA ARG A 131 4.50 10.65 -4.93
C ARG A 131 4.81 9.17 -4.68
N SER A 132 6.08 8.81 -4.83
CA SER A 132 6.54 7.43 -4.63
C SER A 132 7.61 7.32 -3.55
N VAL A 133 7.63 6.19 -2.85
CA VAL A 133 8.73 5.70 -2.01
C VAL A 133 9.34 4.46 -2.64
N ARG A 134 10.64 4.28 -2.44
CA ARG A 134 11.43 3.19 -2.99
C ARG A 134 11.27 1.92 -2.16
N GLY A 135 10.64 0.90 -2.72
CA GLY A 135 10.45 -0.45 -2.15
C GLY A 135 11.61 -1.41 -2.41
N ASP A 136 12.71 -0.96 -3.01
CA ASP A 136 13.94 -1.72 -3.21
C ASP A 136 15.00 -1.50 -2.11
N LEU A 137 14.65 -0.72 -1.08
CA LEU A 137 15.45 -0.53 0.13
C LEU A 137 15.12 -1.59 1.20
N SER A 138 15.86 -1.59 2.32
CA SER A 138 15.51 -2.43 3.47
C SER A 138 14.14 -2.08 4.04
N PRO A 139 13.35 -3.05 4.55
CA PRO A 139 12.00 -2.79 5.07
C PRO A 139 11.92 -1.65 6.10
N ASP A 140 12.87 -1.56 7.06
CA ASP A 140 12.93 -0.46 8.04
C ASP A 140 13.08 0.92 7.36
N ARG A 141 13.90 1.04 6.31
CA ARG A 141 14.07 2.30 5.57
C ARG A 141 12.82 2.69 4.80
N VAL A 142 12.13 1.71 4.20
CA VAL A 142 10.87 1.93 3.51
C VAL A 142 9.80 2.40 4.51
N ALA A 143 9.68 1.71 5.65
CA ALA A 143 8.72 2.06 6.70
C ALA A 143 8.94 3.48 7.20
N ARG A 144 10.19 3.87 7.52
CA ARG A 144 10.53 5.25 7.90
C ARG A 144 10.11 6.26 6.86
N SER A 145 10.38 5.98 5.58
CA SER A 145 9.99 6.87 4.48
C SER A 145 8.47 7.08 4.41
N ILE A 146 7.69 6.00 4.59
CA ILE A 146 6.22 6.08 4.65
C ILE A 146 5.77 6.91 5.86
N LEU A 147 6.37 6.71 7.03
CA LEU A 147 6.03 7.44 8.25
C LEU A 147 6.38 8.94 8.17
N ASP A 148 7.52 9.29 7.58
CA ASP A 148 7.90 10.68 7.32
C ASP A 148 6.86 11.36 6.41
N TRP A 149 6.40 10.66 5.37
CA TRP A 149 5.31 11.15 4.53
C TRP A 149 4.01 11.36 5.30
N ILE A 150 3.64 10.43 6.19
CA ILE A 150 2.43 10.54 7.04
C ILE A 150 2.51 11.80 7.91
N ARG A 151 3.66 12.04 8.56
CA ARG A 151 3.93 13.22 9.40
C ARG A 151 3.96 14.54 8.62
N GLY A 152 3.99 14.48 7.29
CA GLY A 152 4.14 15.68 6.45
C GLY A 152 5.58 16.20 6.41
N GLU A 153 6.54 15.40 6.88
CA GLU A 153 7.95 15.72 6.78
C GLU A 153 8.36 15.66 5.29
N ARG A 154 8.89 16.77 4.78
CA ARG A 154 9.48 16.80 3.45
C ARG A 154 10.76 15.97 3.51
N PHE A 155 10.85 14.94 2.68
CA PHE A 155 12.12 14.31 2.35
C PHE A 155 13.13 15.41 1.96
N GLY A 156 14.11 15.65 2.84
CA GLY A 156 15.28 16.46 2.53
C GLY A 156 15.28 17.94 2.89
N LYS A 157 14.24 18.57 3.48
CA LYS A 157 14.39 19.92 4.09
C LYS A 157 13.39 20.16 5.24
N THR A 158 13.93 20.42 6.44
CA THR A 158 13.21 21.00 7.57
C THR A 158 12.62 22.35 7.16
N VAL A 159 11.29 22.44 7.06
CA VAL A 159 10.62 23.75 7.00
C VAL A 159 10.24 24.08 8.44
N SER A 160 11.03 24.93 9.08
CA SER A 160 10.68 25.49 10.38
C SER A 160 9.40 26.32 10.23
N LEU A 161 8.35 25.95 10.96
CA LEU A 161 7.05 26.63 10.92
C LEU A 161 6.99 27.88 11.84
N TRP A 162 8.13 28.37 12.34
CA TRP A 162 8.19 29.41 13.38
C TRP A 162 8.69 30.79 12.89
N GLY A 163 8.58 31.08 11.59
CA GLY A 163 9.15 32.31 11.00
C GLY A 163 8.15 33.42 10.60
N ARG A 164 6.84 33.31 10.85
CA ARG A 164 5.86 34.23 10.26
C ARG A 164 4.80 34.82 11.19
N LEU A 165 5.21 35.20 12.39
CA LEU A 165 4.46 36.14 13.24
C LEU A 165 5.44 37.06 13.98
N ARG A 166 5.98 38.05 13.28
CA ARG A 166 6.53 39.31 13.81
C ARG A 166 7.02 40.20 12.65
N SER A 167 6.12 41.02 12.13
CA SER A 167 6.39 42.33 11.52
C SER A 167 5.09 43.10 11.47
#